data_AF-A0A258V508-F1
#
_entry.id   AF-A0A258V508-F1
#
_cell.length_a   1.000
_cell.length_b   1.000
_cell.length_c   1.000
_cell.angle_alpha   90.00
_cell.angle_beta   90.00
_cell.angle_gamma   90.00
#
_symmetry.space_group_name_H-M   'P 1'
#
loop_
_entity.id
_entity.type
_entity.pdbx_description
1 polymer ?
#
loop_
_entity_poly.entity_id
_entity_poly.type
_entity_poly.pdbx_seq_one_letter_code
_entity_poly.pdbx_strand_id
1 'polypeptide(L)' 'QMFREFPFHQLDWIEALRGLRIIMYAGWIAKRWEDPSFPRLFPEFGNFSYWAEEVEALEKIAWRL' A
#
# COMPACT_ATOMS: atom_id res chain seq x y z
N GLN A 1 0.92 33.75 12.61
CA GLN A 1 0.53 32.69 11.66
C GLN A 1 -0.52 31.83 12.36
N MET A 2 -1.73 31.72 11.82
CA MET A 2 -2.80 30.94 12.43
C MET A 2 -2.77 29.53 11.83
N PHE A 3 -2.67 28.50 12.67
CA PHE A 3 -2.69 27.10 12.22
C PHE A 3 -4.10 26.73 11.74
N ARG A 4 -4.20 25.85 10.75
CA ARG A 4 -5.49 25.27 10.35
C ARG A 4 -5.94 24.28 11.41
N GLU A 5 -7.25 24.21 11.65
CA GLU A 5 -7.84 23.18 12.50
C GLU A 5 -7.60 21.79 11.92
N PHE A 6 -7.37 20.82 12.81
CA PHE A 6 -7.14 19.43 12.42
C PHE A 6 -8.50 18.69 12.33
N PRO A 7 -8.83 18.09 11.17
CA PRO A 7 -10.09 17.38 10.99
C PRO A 7 -10.02 15.97 11.63
N PHE A 8 -10.32 15.86 12.92
CA PHE A 8 -10.21 14.60 13.67
C PHE A 8 -11.00 13.42 13.09
N HIS A 9 -12.10 13.67 12.38
CA HIS A 9 -12.86 12.61 11.69
C HIS A 9 -12.06 11.87 10.60
N GLN A 10 -10.96 12.45 10.12
CA GLN A 10 -10.10 11.81 9.12
C GLN A 10 -9.21 10.73 9.71
N LEU A 11 -9.10 10.65 11.04
CA LEU A 11 -8.36 9.58 11.70
C LEU A 11 -8.95 8.20 11.38
N ASP A 12 -10.28 8.11 11.21
CA ASP A 12 -10.96 6.87 10.85
C ASP A 12 -10.58 6.38 9.44
N TRP A 13 -10.05 7.26 8.59
CA TRP A 13 -9.63 6.90 7.23
C TRP A 13 -8.25 6.26 7.18
N ILE A 14 -7.48 6.29 8.27
CA ILE A 14 -6.07 5.86 8.27
C ILE A 14 -5.94 4.41 7.81
N GLU A 15 -6.76 3.49 8.33
CA GLU A 15 -6.68 2.07 7.95
C GLU A 15 -7.05 1.86 6.47
N ALA A 16 -8.11 2.52 5.99
CA ALA A 16 -8.51 2.44 4.58
C ALA A 16 -7.44 3.02 3.64
N LEU A 17 -6.84 4.15 4.01
CA LEU A 17 -5.73 4.77 3.26
C LEU A 17 -4.47 3.91 3.28
N ARG A 18 -4.21 3.16 4.36
CA ARG A 18 -3.13 2.17 4.40
C ARG A 18 -3.37 1.05 3.39
N GLY A 19 -4.60 0.52 3.33
CA GLY A 19 -4.96 -0.50 2.33
C GLY A 19 -4.81 0.02 0.91
N LEU A 20 -5.28 1.24 0.64
CA LEU A 20 -5.09 1.88 -0.65
C LEU A 20 -3.60 2.05 -1.00
N ARG A 21 -2.75 2.40 -0.02
CA ARG A 21 -1.29 2.52 -0.22
C ARG A 21 -0.68 1.19 -0.65
N ILE A 22 -1.05 0.07 -0.04
CA ILE A 22 -0.56 -1.27 -0.40
C ILE A 22 -0.89 -1.56 -1.87
N ILE A 23 -2.16 -1.42 -2.25
CA ILE A 23 -2.64 -1.70 -3.62
C ILE A 23 -1.92 -0.79 -4.63
N MET A 24 -1.85 0.51 -4.34
CA MET A 24 -1.24 1.49 -5.23
C MET A 24 0.26 1.31 -5.37
N TYR A 25 0.96 0.88 -4.31
CA TYR A 25 2.39 0.61 -4.34
C TYR A 25 2.70 -0.61 -5.21
N ALA A 26 1.96 -1.72 -5.02
CA ALA A 26 2.10 -2.90 -5.87
C ALA A 26 1.78 -2.57 -7.34
N GLY A 27 0.73 -1.78 -7.59
CA GLY A 27 0.39 -1.31 -8.93
C GLY A 27 1.45 -0.38 -9.55
N TRP A 28 2.12 0.44 -8.74
CA TRP A 28 3.23 1.29 -9.20
C TRP A 28 4.45 0.47 -9.61
N ILE A 29 4.80 -0.58 -8.87
CA ILE A 29 5.86 -1.53 -9.26
C ILE A 29 5.47 -2.25 -10.56
N ALA A 30 4.28 -2.83 -10.63
CA ALA A 30 3.80 -3.58 -11.80
C ALA A 30 3.85 -2.74 -13.08
N LYS A 31 3.39 -1.48 -13.03
CA LYS A 31 3.39 -0.56 -14.19
C LYS A 31 4.78 -0.24 -14.74
N ARG A 32 5.83 -0.49 -13.96
CA ARG A 32 7.23 -0.15 -14.30
C ARG A 32 8.09 -1.38 -14.42
N TRP A 33 7.50 -2.58 -14.46
CA TRP A 33 8.24 -3.83 -14.46
C TRP A 33 9.16 -4.00 -15.68
N GLU A 34 8.82 -3.37 -16.80
CA GLU A 34 9.68 -3.35 -18.01
C GLU A 34 10.97 -2.54 -17.82
N ASP A 35 11.04 -1.62 -16.85
CA ASP A 35 12.27 -0.92 -16.49
C ASP A 35 13.22 -1.92 -15.79
N PRO A 36 14.43 -2.18 -16.35
CA PRO A 36 15.35 -3.16 -15.79
C PRO A 36 15.77 -2.92 -14.32
N SER A 37 15.61 -1.69 -13.81
CA SER A 37 15.86 -1.40 -12.40
C SER A 37 14.85 -2.04 -11.45
N PHE A 38 13.60 -2.24 -11.88
CA PHE A 38 12.52 -2.72 -11.00
C PHE A 38 12.69 -4.19 -10.59
N PRO A 39 12.97 -5.15 -11.50
CA PRO A 39 13.29 -6.51 -11.10
C PRO A 39 14.52 -6.62 -10.18
N ARG A 40 15.48 -5.70 -10.30
CA ARG A 40 16.67 -5.66 -9.43
C ARG A 40 16.37 -5.10 -8.03
N LEU A 41 15.55 -4.06 -7.95
CA LEU A 41 15.20 -3.39 -6.70
C LEU A 41 14.08 -4.12 -5.93
N PHE A 42 13.22 -4.83 -6.66
CA PHE A 42 12.06 -5.54 -6.12
C PHE A 42 12.07 -7.02 -6.56
N PRO A 43 13.12 -7.79 -6.23
CA PRO A 43 13.26 -9.17 -6.71
C PRO A 43 12.12 -10.09 -6.23
N GLU A 44 11.57 -9.80 -5.05
CA GLU A 44 10.48 -10.59 -4.46
C GLU A 44 9.10 -10.30 -5.04
N PHE A 45 8.94 -9.25 -5.85
CA PHE A 45 7.63 -8.80 -6.34
C PHE A 45 6.87 -9.89 -7.13
N GLY A 46 7.58 -10.79 -7.80
CA GLY A 46 6.98 -11.91 -8.53
C GLY A 46 6.72 -13.15 -7.67
N ASN A 47 7.19 -13.17 -6.43
CA ASN A 47 7.16 -14.36 -5.59
C ASN A 47 5.79 -14.52 -4.91
N PHE A 48 5.37 -15.78 -4.73
CA PHE A 48 4.11 -16.09 -4.06
C PHE A 48 4.07 -15.55 -2.63
N SER A 49 5.18 -15.64 -1.89
CA SER A 49 5.29 -15.14 -0.51
C SER A 49 4.98 -13.65 -0.41
N TYR A 50 5.53 -12.83 -1.31
CA TYR A 50 5.24 -11.39 -1.36
C TYR A 50 3.73 -11.12 -1.49
N TRP A 51 3.08 -11.75 -2.47
CA TRP A 51 1.65 -11.56 -2.68
C TRP A 51 0.79 -12.12 -1.53
N ALA A 52 1.21 -13.22 -0.91
CA ALA A 52 0.54 -13.76 0.27
C ALA A 52 0.59 -12.76 1.45
N GLU A 53 1.74 -12.13 1.70
CA GLU A 53 1.91 -11.12 2.74
C GLU A 53 1.06 -9.87 2.47
N GLU A 54 1.05 -9.36 1.23
CA GLU A 54 0.25 -8.19 0.86
C GLU A 54 -1.26 -8.47 0.99
N VAL A 55 -1.72 -9.66 0.58
CA VAL A 55 -3.11 -10.08 0.74
C VAL A 55 -3.49 -10.21 2.21
N GLU A 56 -2.66 -10.87 3.03
CA GLU A 56 -2.91 -11.01 4.46
C GLU A 56 -2.99 -9.62 5.15
N ALA A 57 -2.12 -8.68 4.76
CA ALA A 57 -2.16 -7.31 5.27
C ALA A 57 -3.47 -6.59 4.89
N LEU A 58 -3.90 -6.74 3.63
CA LEU A 58 -5.16 -6.18 3.15
C LEU A 58 -6.38 -6.78 3.84
N GLU A 59 -6.41 -8.10 4.05
CA GLU A 59 -7.48 -8.76 4.79
C GLU A 59 -7.57 -8.23 6.23
N LYS A 60 -6.44 -8.12 6.93
CA LYS A 60 -6.39 -7.56 8.29
C LYS A 60 -6.92 -6.12 8.35
N ILE A 61 -6.65 -5.32 7.33
CA ILE A 61 -7.19 -3.96 7.21
C ILE A 61 -8.69 -4.02 6.97
N ALA A 62 -9.15 -4.82 6.02
CA ALA A 62 -10.56 -4.96 5.68
C ALA A 62 -11.41 -5.43 6.87
N TRP A 63 -10.89 -6.33 7.72
CA TRP A 63 -11.55 -6.78 8.94
C TRP A 63 -11.66 -5.71 10.05
N ARG A 64 -10.87 -4.64 9.97
CA ARG A 64 -10.87 -3.54 10.96
C ARG A 64 -11.75 -2.36 10.54
N LEU A 65 -12.13 -2.29 9.27
CA LEU A 65 -13.07 -1.31 8.73
C LEU A 65 -14.51 -1.73 9.02
#